data_AF-A0A7X8X695-F1
#
_entry.id   AF-A0A7X8X695-F1
#
_cell.length_a   1.000
_cell.length_b   1.000
_cell.length_c   1.000
_cell.angle_alpha   90.00
_cell.angle_beta   90.00
_cell.angle_gamma   90.00
#
_symmetry.space_group_name_H-M   'P 1'
#
loop_
_entity.id
_entity.type
_entity.pdbx_description
1 polymer ?
#
loop_
_entity_poly.entity_id
_entity_poly.type
_entity_poly.pdbx_seq_one_letter_code
_entity_poly.pdbx_strand_id
1 'polypeptide(L)'
;MWKVSLSAAVDIIEWATDFWNQRINEVFQFLITPPPDLFVESGGKSVVWSAVETIHGALMPVAISILAIMFLASVIKATTDIQQLQSGTTISRHAISFVIAYATTRGSLFIFKAIIAVMQELVNATWQATTGTAMKGKMLTSSKLPASIASQINNAGTWDKIIYVVVCFVAAIAIVIIAVKILLTVYARFFKIYMYVAVAAVPLTFFVSQEHRQTAWRFVKSFMALLLVGVLIIVACVIYYAVSDYFLPEGIISEPEPEVPIELPVYESENQYLVEKGCTVDIYTIYEPRNAYPEYNPSNNYKLSRWLLDNGLYDEYTAIFGYYNQYQEIPHTSSTDRKAVFMYLGWRVFTMFILVATIQSAENISKEMISG
;
A
#
# COMPACT_ATOMS: atom_id res chain seq x y z
N MET A 1 -10.49 -35.81 -19.67
CA MET A 1 -9.92 -36.06 -18.33
C MET A 1 -9.12 -34.83 -17.95
N TRP A 2 -9.73 -33.91 -17.21
CA TRP A 2 -9.11 -32.65 -16.82
C TRP A 2 -8.01 -32.94 -15.80
N LYS A 3 -6.73 -32.77 -16.19
CA LYS A 3 -5.67 -32.56 -15.21
C LYS A 3 -5.95 -31.18 -14.60
N VAL A 4 -6.64 -31.14 -13.46
CA VAL A 4 -6.47 -30.02 -12.53
C VAL A 4 -4.98 -29.97 -12.28
N SER A 5 -4.28 -28.98 -12.84
CA SER A 5 -2.83 -28.85 -12.66
C SER A 5 -2.55 -28.84 -11.17
N LEU A 6 -1.45 -29.47 -10.76
CA LEU A 6 -1.03 -29.56 -9.36
C LEU A 6 -0.86 -28.18 -8.68
N SER A 7 -0.99 -27.07 -9.42
CA SER A 7 -0.81 -25.66 -9.02
C SER A 7 -2.10 -24.84 -8.90
N ALA A 8 -3.31 -25.35 -9.20
CA ALA A 8 -4.50 -24.49 -9.38
C ALA A 8 -4.80 -23.54 -8.20
N ALA A 9 -4.56 -23.98 -6.95
CA ALA A 9 -4.74 -23.14 -5.76
C ALA A 9 -3.68 -22.01 -5.68
N VAL A 10 -2.43 -22.32 -6.03
CA VAL A 10 -1.33 -21.35 -6.13
C VAL A 10 -1.66 -20.32 -7.22
N ASP A 11 -2.06 -20.78 -8.40
CA ASP A 11 -2.38 -19.91 -9.54
C ASP A 11 -3.50 -18.90 -9.19
N ILE A 12 -4.53 -19.35 -8.45
CA ILE A 12 -5.63 -18.48 -8.00
C ILE A 12 -5.14 -17.37 -7.05
N ILE A 13 -4.27 -17.72 -6.10
CA ILE A 13 -3.75 -16.74 -5.13
C ILE A 13 -2.73 -15.81 -5.77
N GLU A 14 -1.88 -16.31 -6.65
CA GLU A 14 -0.95 -15.48 -7.43
C GLU A 14 -1.74 -14.48 -8.28
N TRP A 15 -2.76 -14.92 -9.01
CA TRP A 15 -3.65 -14.03 -9.75
C TRP A 15 -4.30 -12.97 -8.86
N ALA A 16 -4.82 -13.35 -7.69
CA ALA A 16 -5.44 -12.40 -6.76
C ALA A 16 -4.41 -11.41 -6.19
N THR A 17 -3.19 -11.87 -5.96
CA THR A 17 -2.07 -11.05 -5.48
C THR A 17 -1.62 -10.05 -6.54
N ASP A 18 -1.54 -10.47 -7.79
CA ASP A 18 -1.22 -9.58 -8.92
C ASP A 18 -2.31 -8.55 -9.14
N PHE A 19 -3.58 -8.95 -9.03
CA PHE A 19 -4.71 -8.01 -9.08
C PHE A 19 -4.62 -6.97 -7.96
N TRP A 20 -4.32 -7.40 -6.73
CA TRP A 20 -4.09 -6.49 -5.60
C TRP A 20 -2.96 -5.51 -5.90
N ASN A 21 -1.80 -6.03 -6.30
CA ASN A 21 -0.60 -5.26 -6.64
C ASN A 21 -0.90 -4.19 -7.71
N GLN A 22 -1.63 -4.57 -8.77
CA GLN A 22 -2.06 -3.65 -9.83
C GLN A 22 -2.94 -2.53 -9.29
N ARG A 23 -3.95 -2.87 -8.47
CA ARG A 23 -4.89 -1.89 -7.90
C ARG A 23 -4.22 -0.94 -6.91
N ILE A 24 -3.30 -1.43 -6.10
CA ILE A 24 -2.51 -0.59 -5.18
C ILE A 24 -1.56 0.32 -5.96
N ASN A 25 -0.92 -0.19 -7.02
CA ASN A 25 -0.10 0.65 -7.90
C ASN A 25 -0.93 1.77 -8.54
N GLU A 26 -2.11 1.46 -9.07
CA GLU A 26 -3.05 2.46 -9.58
C GLU A 26 -3.36 3.50 -8.51
N VAL A 27 -3.73 3.09 -7.29
CA VAL A 27 -3.98 4.02 -6.17
C VAL A 27 -2.82 4.99 -5.97
N PHE A 28 -1.57 4.51 -5.94
CA PHE A 28 -0.41 5.40 -5.80
C PHE A 28 -0.25 6.33 -6.99
N GLN A 29 -0.41 5.85 -8.22
CA GLN A 29 -0.38 6.70 -9.42
C GLN A 29 -1.42 7.82 -9.36
N PHE A 30 -2.62 7.52 -8.88
CA PHE A 30 -3.66 8.54 -8.67
C PHE A 30 -3.28 9.55 -7.60
N LEU A 31 -2.66 9.12 -6.49
CA LEU A 31 -2.27 10.02 -5.41
C LEU A 31 -1.14 10.98 -5.82
N ILE A 32 -0.14 10.51 -6.58
CA ILE A 32 1.01 11.32 -6.99
C ILE A 32 0.73 12.21 -8.22
N THR A 33 -0.38 11.97 -8.91
CA THR A 33 -0.79 12.78 -10.07
C THR A 33 -1.72 13.91 -9.61
N PRO A 34 -1.42 15.18 -9.92
CA PRO A 34 -2.27 16.30 -9.53
C PRO A 34 -3.65 16.20 -10.18
N PRO A 35 -4.74 16.58 -9.47
CA PRO A 35 -6.11 16.49 -9.97
C PRO A 35 -6.39 17.08 -11.37
N PRO A 36 -5.80 18.23 -11.78
CA PRO A 36 -5.97 18.76 -13.13
C PRO A 36 -5.41 17.87 -14.25
N ASP A 37 -4.45 16.99 -13.92
CA ASP A 37 -3.75 16.14 -14.88
C ASP A 37 -4.24 14.67 -14.83
N LEU A 38 -5.28 14.39 -14.03
CA LEU A 38 -5.96 13.10 -14.03
C LEU A 38 -6.99 13.03 -15.17
N PHE A 39 -7.22 11.83 -15.70
CA PHE A 39 -8.19 11.57 -16.79
C PHE A 39 -7.91 12.38 -18.07
N VAL A 40 -6.63 12.46 -18.45
CA VAL A 40 -6.19 13.10 -19.69
C VAL A 40 -6.53 12.22 -20.89
N GLU A 41 -7.22 12.79 -21.87
CA GLU A 41 -7.42 12.16 -23.18
C GLU A 41 -6.22 12.43 -24.11
N SER A 42 -6.12 11.65 -25.18
CA SER A 42 -5.16 11.79 -26.29
C SER A 42 -5.22 13.20 -26.91
N GLY A 43 -4.49 14.15 -26.32
CA GLY A 43 -4.63 15.58 -26.59
C GLY A 43 -4.13 16.48 -25.46
N GLY A 44 -3.80 15.91 -24.29
CA GLY A 44 -3.05 16.59 -23.23
C GLY A 44 -3.90 17.42 -22.27
N LYS A 45 -5.24 17.40 -22.41
CA LYS A 45 -6.17 18.07 -21.49
C LYS A 45 -7.05 17.05 -20.78
N SER A 46 -7.24 17.23 -19.47
CA SER A 46 -8.19 16.43 -18.68
C SER A 46 -9.62 16.77 -19.05
N VAL A 47 -10.42 15.76 -19.41
CA VAL A 47 -11.84 15.91 -19.73
C VAL A 47 -12.61 16.38 -18.50
N VAL A 48 -12.30 15.78 -17.35
CA VAL A 48 -12.95 16.09 -16.07
C VAL A 48 -12.60 17.50 -15.62
N TRP A 49 -11.32 17.89 -15.73
CA TRP A 49 -10.92 19.24 -15.36
C TRP A 49 -11.56 20.30 -16.26
N SER A 50 -11.65 20.06 -17.57
CA SER A 50 -12.34 20.96 -18.50
C SER A 50 -13.82 21.14 -18.14
N ALA A 51 -14.50 20.08 -17.68
CA ALA A 51 -15.86 20.18 -17.18
C ALA A 51 -15.94 21.04 -15.91
N VAL A 52 -14.99 20.87 -14.97
CA VAL A 52 -14.90 21.71 -13.76
C VAL A 52 -14.72 23.18 -14.11
N GLU A 53 -13.82 23.51 -15.04
CA GLU A 53 -13.59 24.90 -15.48
C GLU A 53 -14.83 25.51 -16.14
N THR A 54 -15.54 24.72 -16.95
CA THR A 54 -16.77 25.14 -17.62
C THR A 54 -17.88 25.43 -16.60
N ILE A 55 -18.09 24.52 -15.64
CA ILE A 55 -19.08 24.70 -14.57
C ILE A 55 -18.72 25.92 -13.71
N HIS A 56 -17.44 26.07 -13.37
CA HIS A 56 -16.96 27.22 -12.60
C HIS A 56 -17.23 28.54 -13.31
N GLY A 57 -16.95 28.60 -14.62
CA GLY A 57 -17.25 29.76 -15.46
C GLY A 57 -18.73 30.08 -15.52
N ALA A 58 -19.59 29.05 -15.65
CA ALA A 58 -21.04 29.21 -15.64
C ALA A 58 -21.60 29.70 -14.30
N LEU A 59 -20.97 29.33 -13.18
CA LEU A 59 -21.36 29.79 -11.83
C LEU A 59 -20.87 31.21 -11.50
N MET A 60 -19.90 31.75 -12.26
CA MET A 60 -19.25 33.01 -11.93
C MET A 60 -20.21 34.22 -11.93
N PRO A 61 -21.13 34.40 -12.90
CA PRO A 61 -22.11 35.51 -12.86
C PRO A 61 -23.02 35.44 -11.63
N VAL A 62 -23.42 34.24 -11.23
CA VAL A 62 -24.22 34.02 -10.02
C VAL A 62 -23.42 34.39 -8.78
N ALA A 63 -22.17 33.97 -8.68
CA ALA A 63 -21.28 34.32 -7.56
C ALA A 63 -21.08 35.84 -7.44
N ILE A 64 -20.83 36.54 -8.55
CA ILE A 64 -20.69 38.01 -8.55
C ILE A 64 -22.00 38.69 -8.10
N SER A 65 -23.16 38.15 -8.48
CA SER A 65 -24.46 38.67 -8.06
C SER A 65 -24.66 38.51 -6.54
N ILE A 66 -24.31 37.34 -6.00
CA ILE A 66 -24.33 37.08 -4.55
C ILE A 66 -23.36 38.02 -3.83
N LEU A 67 -22.15 38.22 -4.35
CA LEU A 67 -21.17 39.15 -3.81
C LEU A 67 -21.74 40.57 -3.70
N ALA A 68 -22.41 41.06 -4.74
CA ALA A 68 -23.03 42.39 -4.74
C ALA A 68 -24.14 42.52 -3.68
N ILE A 69 -24.99 41.50 -3.54
CA ILE A 69 -26.04 41.47 -2.52
C ILE A 69 -25.43 41.45 -1.10
N MET A 70 -24.42 40.62 -0.87
CA MET A 70 -23.73 40.51 0.41
C MET A 70 -22.99 41.80 0.78
N PHE A 71 -22.41 42.47 -0.21
CA PHE A 71 -21.81 43.79 -0.03
C PHE A 71 -22.87 44.83 0.39
N LEU A 72 -23.99 44.90 -0.33
CA LEU A 72 -25.08 45.82 0.00
C LEU A 72 -25.60 45.57 1.42
N ALA A 73 -25.81 44.30 1.80
CA ALA A 73 -26.21 43.93 3.16
C ALA A 73 -25.18 44.39 4.21
N SER A 74 -23.89 44.25 3.94
CA SER A 74 -22.82 44.71 4.85
C SER A 74 -22.82 46.23 5.02
N VAL A 75 -23.08 46.99 3.94
CA VAL A 75 -23.15 48.45 3.98
C VAL A 75 -24.40 48.93 4.74
N ILE A 76 -25.57 48.34 4.47
CA ILE A 76 -26.81 48.69 5.18
C ILE A 76 -26.64 48.47 6.70
N LYS A 77 -26.04 47.36 7.11
CA LYS A 77 -25.80 47.08 8.53
C LYS A 77 -24.81 48.07 9.16
N ALA A 78 -23.79 48.51 8.40
CA ALA A 78 -22.88 49.55 8.85
C ALA A 78 -23.57 50.92 9.02
N THR A 79 -24.65 51.19 8.26
CA THR A 79 -25.41 52.45 8.40
C THR A 79 -26.35 52.51 9.59
N THR A 80 -26.66 51.37 10.22
CA THR A 80 -27.49 51.33 11.44
C THR A 80 -26.74 51.82 12.68
N ASP A 81 -25.40 51.91 12.61
CA ASP A 81 -24.53 52.45 13.66
C ASP A 81 -24.11 53.90 13.32
N ILE A 82 -25.01 54.84 13.62
CA ILE A 82 -24.95 56.24 13.15
C ILE A 82 -23.71 56.99 13.68
N GLN A 83 -23.10 56.54 14.79
CA GLN A 83 -21.83 57.10 15.30
C GLN A 83 -20.59 56.64 14.50
N GLN A 84 -20.65 55.51 13.79
CA GLN A 84 -19.51 54.95 13.04
C GLN A 84 -19.41 55.43 11.58
N LEU A 85 -20.49 55.95 11.01
CA LEU A 85 -20.55 56.47 9.63
C LEU A 85 -19.71 57.73 9.42
N GLN A 86 -19.52 58.55 10.46
CA GLN A 86 -18.74 59.79 10.35
C GLN A 86 -17.23 59.57 10.30
N SER A 87 -16.74 58.36 10.59
CA SER A 87 -15.34 58.01 10.40
C SER A 87 -15.14 57.46 8.98
N GLY A 88 -14.41 58.20 8.13
CA GLY A 88 -14.05 57.74 6.77
C GLY A 88 -13.32 56.38 6.74
N THR A 89 -12.83 55.93 7.90
CA THR A 89 -12.26 54.61 8.15
C THR A 89 -13.25 53.45 7.99
N THR A 90 -14.54 53.63 8.27
CA THR A 90 -15.53 52.54 8.17
C THR A 90 -15.90 52.24 6.72
N ILE A 91 -16.07 53.28 5.89
CA ILE A 91 -16.41 53.15 4.46
C ILE A 91 -15.24 52.53 3.70
N SER A 92 -14.02 53.01 3.94
CA SER A 92 -12.80 52.46 3.32
C SER A 92 -12.57 50.98 3.68
N ARG A 93 -12.90 50.56 4.90
CA ARG A 93 -12.80 49.15 5.32
C ARG A 93 -13.73 48.21 4.53
N HIS A 94 -14.96 48.65 4.25
CA HIS A 94 -15.93 47.87 3.46
C HIS A 94 -15.53 47.85 1.98
N ALA A 95 -15.04 48.97 1.44
CA ALA A 95 -14.54 49.03 0.07
C ALA A 95 -13.33 48.10 -0.14
N ILE A 96 -12.35 48.11 0.78
CA ILE A 96 -11.20 47.19 0.74
C ILE A 96 -11.66 45.73 0.81
N SER A 97 -12.59 45.41 1.72
CA SER A 97 -13.13 44.06 1.86
C SER A 97 -13.85 43.59 0.60
N PHE A 98 -14.56 44.48 -0.08
CA PHE A 98 -15.17 44.21 -1.37
C PHE A 98 -14.14 43.93 -2.46
N VAL A 99 -13.09 44.75 -2.58
CA VAL A 99 -12.03 44.53 -3.57
C VAL A 99 -11.34 43.18 -3.34
N ILE A 100 -11.02 42.84 -2.09
CA ILE A 100 -10.42 41.54 -1.73
C ILE A 100 -11.37 40.39 -2.07
N ALA A 101 -12.64 40.50 -1.69
CA ALA A 101 -13.63 39.45 -1.96
C ALA A 101 -13.87 39.27 -3.47
N TYR A 102 -13.98 40.37 -4.22
CA TYR A 102 -14.09 40.34 -5.68
C TYR A 102 -12.87 39.69 -6.34
N ALA A 103 -11.66 40.10 -5.95
CA ALA A 103 -10.42 39.52 -6.46
C ALA A 103 -10.32 38.02 -6.15
N THR A 104 -10.71 37.62 -4.93
CA THR A 104 -10.69 36.22 -4.49
C THR A 104 -11.73 35.37 -5.21
N THR A 105 -12.96 35.87 -5.39
CA THR A 105 -14.02 35.20 -6.14
C THR A 105 -13.69 35.08 -7.62
N ARG A 106 -13.13 36.13 -8.24
CA ARG A 106 -12.77 36.11 -9.68
C ARG A 106 -11.51 35.28 -9.94
N GLY A 107 -10.60 35.25 -8.97
CA GLY A 107 -9.37 34.45 -8.99
C GLY A 107 -9.52 33.05 -8.39
N SER A 108 -10.73 32.60 -8.06
CA SER A 108 -10.94 31.38 -7.25
C SER A 108 -10.37 30.12 -7.89
N LEU A 109 -10.54 29.95 -9.20
CA LEU A 109 -9.97 28.80 -9.91
C LEU A 109 -8.44 28.79 -9.80
N PHE A 110 -7.80 29.95 -9.96
CA PHE A 110 -6.34 30.08 -9.83
C PHE A 110 -5.88 29.78 -8.40
N ILE A 111 -6.56 30.33 -7.39
CA ILE A 111 -6.25 30.10 -5.98
C ILE A 111 -6.34 28.60 -5.65
N PHE A 112 -7.41 27.93 -6.06
CA PHE A 112 -7.60 26.51 -5.76
C PHE A 112 -6.62 25.62 -6.52
N LYS A 113 -6.24 25.96 -7.77
CA LYS A 113 -5.14 25.30 -8.49
C LYS A 113 -3.81 25.45 -7.74
N ALA A 114 -3.50 26.64 -7.24
CA ALA A 114 -2.28 26.88 -6.48
C ALA A 114 -2.25 26.06 -5.17
N ILE A 115 -3.36 26.01 -4.43
CA ILE A 115 -3.47 25.18 -3.22
C ILE A 115 -3.28 23.70 -3.57
N ILE A 116 -3.89 23.21 -4.65
CA ILE A 116 -3.70 21.83 -5.13
C ILE A 116 -2.22 21.58 -5.43
N ALA A 117 -1.54 22.47 -6.14
CA ALA A 117 -0.12 22.31 -6.50
C ALA A 117 0.78 22.19 -5.26
N VAL A 118 0.61 23.09 -4.28
CA VAL A 118 1.37 23.05 -3.01
C VAL A 118 1.10 21.74 -2.26
N MET A 119 -0.16 21.30 -2.18
CA MET A 119 -0.50 20.04 -1.53
C MET A 119 0.05 18.83 -2.30
N GLN A 120 0.12 18.90 -3.63
CA GLN A 120 0.72 17.85 -4.45
C GLN A 120 2.23 17.74 -4.22
N GLU A 121 2.94 18.85 -4.04
CA GLU A 121 4.35 18.83 -3.65
C GLU A 121 4.54 18.12 -2.30
N LEU A 122 3.65 18.35 -1.33
CA LEU A 122 3.68 17.66 -0.04
C LEU A 122 3.44 16.14 -0.19
N VAL A 123 2.49 15.74 -1.05
CA VAL A 123 2.25 14.33 -1.38
C VAL A 123 3.50 13.70 -2.00
N ASN A 124 4.11 14.38 -2.98
CA ASN A 124 5.30 13.89 -3.67
C ASN A 124 6.52 13.81 -2.74
N ALA A 125 6.71 14.79 -1.85
CA ALA A 125 7.76 14.77 -0.83
C ALA A 125 7.58 13.60 0.15
N THR A 126 6.34 13.36 0.59
CA THR A 126 6.01 12.22 1.47
C THR A 126 6.27 10.88 0.76
N TRP A 127 5.89 10.78 -0.51
CA TRP A 127 6.16 9.62 -1.34
C TRP A 127 7.67 9.35 -1.51
N GLN A 128 8.46 10.38 -1.84
CA GLN A 128 9.92 10.27 -1.99
C GLN A 128 10.61 9.91 -0.68
N ALA A 129 10.22 10.49 0.45
CA ALA A 129 10.77 10.15 1.76
C ALA A 129 10.53 8.67 2.09
N THR A 130 9.34 8.16 1.75
CA THR A 130 8.95 6.78 1.97
C THR A 130 9.71 5.80 1.07
N THR A 131 9.91 6.15 -0.19
CA THR A 131 10.50 5.25 -1.20
C THR A 131 12.03 5.35 -1.29
N GLY A 132 12.63 6.44 -0.80
CA GLY A 132 14.03 6.76 -1.06
C GLY A 132 15.06 6.37 0.01
N THR A 133 14.69 6.16 1.28
CA THR A 133 15.72 6.13 2.36
C THR A 133 15.60 5.07 3.46
N ALA A 134 14.48 4.34 3.62
CA ALA A 134 14.36 3.37 4.73
C ALA A 134 13.68 2.03 4.40
N MET A 135 12.90 1.95 3.33
CA MET A 135 12.29 0.69 2.87
C MET A 135 13.14 0.09 1.75
N LYS A 136 14.24 -0.60 2.12
CA LYS A 136 14.93 -1.50 1.18
C LYS A 136 13.93 -2.55 0.68
N GLY A 137 13.63 -2.53 -0.61
CA GLY A 137 13.27 -3.73 -1.39
C GLY A 137 11.82 -4.26 -1.36
N LYS A 138 10.99 -3.97 -0.37
CA LYS A 138 9.55 -4.32 -0.43
C LYS A 138 8.79 -3.13 -1.02
N MET A 139 8.77 -3.04 -2.35
CA MET A 139 7.93 -2.07 -3.04
C MET A 139 6.49 -2.25 -2.52
N LEU A 140 5.87 -1.18 -2.02
CA LEU A 140 4.50 -1.12 -1.44
C LEU A 140 3.39 -1.69 -2.34
N THR A 141 3.75 -2.20 -3.52
CA THR A 141 2.91 -2.69 -4.61
C THR A 141 3.33 -4.07 -5.10
N SER A 142 4.44 -4.66 -4.63
CA SER A 142 4.91 -5.97 -5.10
C SER A 142 4.98 -6.94 -3.94
N SER A 143 3.82 -7.43 -3.56
CA SER A 143 3.76 -8.60 -2.71
C SER A 143 3.77 -9.85 -3.60
N LYS A 144 4.60 -10.84 -3.29
CA LYS A 144 4.50 -12.18 -3.88
C LYS A 144 4.04 -13.20 -2.85
N LEU A 145 3.53 -14.33 -3.33
CA LEU A 145 3.28 -15.50 -2.48
C LEU A 145 4.64 -16.09 -2.05
N PRO A 146 4.90 -16.33 -0.75
CA PRO A 146 6.11 -17.00 -0.29
C PRO A 146 6.25 -18.39 -0.89
N ALA A 147 7.46 -18.71 -1.36
CA ALA A 147 7.76 -20.00 -1.97
C ALA A 147 7.46 -21.19 -1.05
N SER A 148 7.61 -21.00 0.27
CA SER A 148 7.25 -22.00 1.30
C SER A 148 5.77 -22.35 1.28
N ILE A 149 4.88 -21.36 1.20
CA ILE A 149 3.42 -21.57 1.13
C ILE A 149 3.02 -22.19 -0.20
N ALA A 150 3.61 -21.74 -1.31
CA ALA A 150 3.38 -22.33 -2.63
C ALA A 150 3.79 -23.81 -2.67
N SER A 151 4.94 -24.14 -2.10
CA SER A 151 5.44 -25.51 -1.98
C SER A 151 4.53 -26.38 -1.12
N GLN A 152 4.08 -25.89 0.05
CA GLN A 152 3.15 -26.62 0.92
C GLN A 152 1.81 -26.94 0.21
N ILE A 153 1.28 -26.01 -0.57
CA ILE A 153 0.04 -26.24 -1.35
C ILE A 153 0.28 -27.28 -2.45
N ASN A 154 1.40 -27.20 -3.17
CA ASN A 154 1.72 -28.09 -4.29
C ASN A 154 2.07 -29.52 -3.84
N ASN A 155 2.67 -29.67 -2.66
CA ASN A 155 3.09 -30.96 -2.12
C ASN A 155 2.03 -31.65 -1.25
N ALA A 156 0.87 -31.02 -1.05
CA ALA A 156 -0.22 -31.58 -0.27
C ALA A 156 -0.86 -32.84 -0.91
N GLY A 157 -1.52 -33.64 -0.07
CA GLY A 157 -2.30 -34.80 -0.51
C GLY A 157 -3.48 -34.41 -1.41
N THR A 158 -3.95 -35.34 -2.24
CA THR A 158 -4.99 -35.09 -3.26
C THR A 158 -6.28 -34.49 -2.69
N TRP A 159 -6.70 -34.91 -1.49
CA TRP A 159 -7.88 -34.36 -0.82
C TRP A 159 -7.64 -32.96 -0.24
N ASP A 160 -6.47 -32.72 0.35
CA ASP A 160 -6.09 -31.41 0.90
C ASP A 160 -5.96 -30.37 -0.23
N LYS A 161 -5.46 -30.76 -1.42
CA LYS A 161 -5.42 -29.90 -2.63
C LYS A 161 -6.79 -29.37 -3.05
N ILE A 162 -7.82 -30.20 -3.03
CA ILE A 162 -9.19 -29.78 -3.38
C ILE A 162 -9.69 -28.74 -2.37
N ILE A 163 -9.44 -28.97 -1.08
CA ILE A 163 -9.81 -28.04 -0.01
C ILE A 163 -9.07 -26.71 -0.19
N TYR A 164 -7.77 -26.74 -0.49
CA TYR A 164 -6.99 -25.52 -0.73
C TYR A 164 -7.49 -24.72 -1.92
N VAL A 165 -7.91 -25.36 -3.03
CA VAL A 165 -8.50 -24.63 -4.18
C VAL A 165 -9.73 -23.84 -3.74
N VAL A 166 -10.64 -24.45 -2.98
CA VAL A 166 -11.87 -23.77 -2.51
C VAL A 166 -11.52 -22.60 -1.59
N VAL A 167 -10.60 -22.81 -0.65
CA VAL A 167 -10.19 -21.79 0.33
C VAL A 167 -9.46 -20.64 -0.37
N CYS A 168 -8.56 -20.95 -1.30
CA CYS A 168 -7.84 -19.97 -2.10
C CYS A 168 -8.80 -19.15 -2.96
N PHE A 169 -9.84 -19.77 -3.51
CA PHE A 169 -10.87 -19.07 -4.27
C PHE A 169 -11.67 -18.09 -3.40
N VAL A 170 -12.07 -18.48 -2.19
CA VAL A 170 -12.74 -17.58 -1.24
C VAL A 170 -11.83 -16.42 -0.84
N ALA A 171 -10.55 -16.71 -0.55
CA ALA A 171 -9.57 -15.67 -0.23
C ALA A 171 -9.34 -14.72 -1.43
N ALA A 172 -9.25 -15.24 -2.66
CA ALA A 172 -9.10 -14.44 -3.87
C ALA A 172 -10.28 -13.47 -4.07
N ILE A 173 -11.52 -13.94 -3.85
CA ILE A 173 -12.71 -13.07 -3.90
C ILE A 173 -12.60 -11.95 -2.85
N ALA A 174 -12.20 -12.28 -1.62
CA ALA A 174 -12.02 -11.28 -0.57
C ALA A 174 -10.96 -10.23 -0.97
N ILE A 175 -9.80 -10.66 -1.47
CA ILE A 175 -8.73 -9.77 -1.93
C ILE A 175 -9.23 -8.82 -3.04
N VAL A 176 -9.96 -9.34 -4.03
CA VAL A 176 -10.52 -8.54 -5.12
C VAL A 176 -11.51 -7.49 -4.59
N ILE A 177 -12.41 -7.87 -3.71
CA ILE A 177 -13.40 -6.94 -3.12
C ILE A 177 -12.68 -5.83 -2.34
N ILE A 178 -11.69 -6.17 -1.52
CA ILE A 178 -10.93 -5.19 -0.73
C ILE A 178 -10.14 -4.26 -1.65
N ALA A 179 -9.46 -4.79 -2.68
CA ALA A 179 -8.71 -3.99 -3.64
C ALA A 179 -9.60 -2.96 -4.36
N VAL A 180 -10.77 -3.40 -4.84
CA VAL A 180 -11.75 -2.52 -5.50
C VAL A 180 -12.29 -1.47 -4.53
N LYS A 181 -12.55 -1.83 -3.25
CA LYS A 181 -13.00 -0.89 -2.23
C LYS A 181 -11.97 0.23 -1.99
N ILE A 182 -10.69 -0.10 -1.86
CA ILE A 182 -9.63 0.91 -1.68
C ILE A 182 -9.59 1.85 -2.89
N LEU A 183 -9.58 1.30 -4.11
CA LEU A 183 -9.56 2.08 -5.34
C LEU A 183 -10.75 3.05 -5.39
N LEU A 184 -11.96 2.56 -5.12
CA LEU A 184 -13.17 3.38 -5.12
C LEU A 184 -13.12 4.50 -4.07
N THR A 185 -12.63 4.23 -2.86
CA THR A 185 -12.48 5.24 -1.82
C THR A 185 -11.52 6.36 -2.24
N VAL A 186 -10.38 6.00 -2.82
CA VAL A 186 -9.41 6.97 -3.32
C VAL A 186 -9.98 7.76 -4.51
N TYR A 187 -10.68 7.11 -5.43
CA TYR A 187 -11.32 7.78 -6.57
C TYR A 187 -12.40 8.77 -6.12
N ALA A 188 -13.26 8.36 -5.18
CA ALA A 188 -14.33 9.20 -4.67
C ALA A 188 -13.81 10.52 -4.07
N ARG A 189 -12.60 10.52 -3.50
CA ARG A 189 -11.94 11.72 -3.00
C ARG A 189 -11.66 12.72 -4.13
N PHE A 190 -11.18 12.28 -5.29
CA PHE A 190 -10.95 13.17 -6.44
C PHE A 190 -12.24 13.78 -6.96
N PHE A 191 -13.34 13.02 -7.00
CA PHE A 191 -14.67 13.57 -7.30
C PHE A 191 -15.07 14.69 -6.33
N LYS A 192 -14.85 14.50 -5.02
CA LYS A 192 -15.07 15.57 -4.03
C LYS A 192 -14.21 16.81 -4.34
N ILE A 193 -12.92 16.63 -4.67
CA ILE A 193 -12.01 17.75 -5.02
C ILE A 193 -12.57 18.54 -6.21
N TYR A 194 -12.97 17.85 -7.28
CA TYR A 194 -13.55 18.47 -8.47
C TYR A 194 -14.82 19.26 -8.16
N MET A 195 -15.72 18.70 -7.35
CA MET A 195 -16.94 19.38 -6.93
C MET A 195 -16.63 20.67 -6.15
N TYR A 196 -15.69 20.61 -5.21
CA TYR A 196 -15.27 21.79 -4.44
C TYR A 196 -14.72 22.90 -5.35
N VAL A 197 -13.84 22.57 -6.29
CA VAL A 197 -13.26 23.57 -7.22
C VAL A 197 -14.34 24.15 -8.13
N ALA A 198 -15.23 23.33 -8.66
CA ALA A 198 -16.30 23.77 -9.55
C ALA A 198 -17.19 24.84 -8.89
N VAL A 199 -17.55 24.65 -7.62
CA VAL A 199 -18.43 25.57 -6.88
C VAL A 199 -17.69 26.65 -6.09
N ALA A 200 -16.36 26.67 -6.11
CA ALA A 200 -15.54 27.49 -5.22
C ALA A 200 -15.85 28.99 -5.26
N ALA A 201 -16.28 29.52 -6.41
CA ALA A 201 -16.58 30.94 -6.55
C ALA A 201 -17.67 31.42 -5.57
N VAL A 202 -18.70 30.60 -5.30
CA VAL A 202 -19.88 30.98 -4.50
C VAL A 202 -19.52 31.17 -3.01
N PRO A 203 -18.90 30.20 -2.31
CA PRO A 203 -18.54 30.39 -0.91
C PRO A 203 -17.54 31.53 -0.66
N LEU A 204 -16.69 31.86 -1.64
CA LEU A 204 -15.71 32.94 -1.49
C LEU A 204 -16.35 34.33 -1.48
N THR A 205 -17.57 34.46 -2.01
CA THR A 205 -18.33 35.73 -1.95
C THR A 205 -18.58 36.17 -0.51
N PHE A 206 -18.68 35.24 0.44
CA PHE A 206 -18.88 35.53 1.85
C PHE A 206 -17.70 36.26 2.51
N PHE A 207 -16.53 36.35 1.86
CA PHE A 207 -15.41 37.14 2.37
C PHE A 207 -15.69 38.65 2.50
N VAL A 208 -16.70 39.14 1.79
CA VAL A 208 -17.10 40.56 1.80
C VAL A 208 -17.69 41.00 3.13
N SER A 209 -18.45 40.11 3.81
CA SER A 209 -19.10 40.41 5.08
C SER A 209 -18.29 39.84 6.24
N GLN A 210 -18.04 40.65 7.28
CA GLN A 210 -17.31 40.18 8.46
C GLN A 210 -18.05 39.08 9.22
N GLU A 211 -19.38 39.13 9.24
CA GLU A 211 -20.23 38.16 9.92
C GLU A 211 -20.19 36.79 9.25
N HIS A 212 -20.13 36.76 7.91
CA HIS A 212 -20.16 35.52 7.13
C HIS A 212 -18.77 35.05 6.68
N ARG A 213 -17.71 35.81 6.97
CA ARG A 213 -16.32 35.47 6.62
C ARG A 213 -15.90 34.11 7.17
N GLN A 214 -16.45 33.69 8.31
CA GLN A 214 -16.17 32.36 8.87
C GLN A 214 -16.64 31.24 7.93
N THR A 215 -17.75 31.42 7.19
CA THR A 215 -18.25 30.43 6.23
C THR A 215 -17.29 30.23 5.06
N ALA A 216 -16.74 31.32 4.50
CA ALA A 216 -15.72 31.25 3.45
C ALA A 216 -14.45 30.54 3.94
N TRP A 217 -13.99 30.88 5.16
CA TRP A 217 -12.84 30.20 5.77
C TRP A 217 -13.09 28.72 6.03
N ARG A 218 -14.28 28.35 6.52
CA ARG A 218 -14.67 26.94 6.70
C ARG A 218 -14.63 26.16 5.39
N PHE A 219 -15.04 26.77 4.28
CA PHE A 219 -14.97 26.13 2.96
C PHE A 219 -13.52 25.86 2.53
N VAL A 220 -12.64 26.87 2.63
CA VAL A 220 -11.21 26.72 2.30
C VAL A 220 -10.54 25.68 3.21
N LYS A 221 -10.84 25.74 4.52
CA LYS A 221 -10.38 24.75 5.50
C LYS A 221 -10.82 23.33 5.14
N SER A 222 -12.10 23.12 4.83
CA SER A 222 -12.64 21.81 4.42
C SER A 222 -11.96 21.29 3.15
N PHE A 223 -11.67 22.19 2.20
CA PHE A 223 -10.94 21.84 0.99
C PHE A 223 -9.49 21.42 1.28
N MET A 224 -8.77 22.15 2.14
CA MET A 224 -7.42 21.78 2.57
C MET A 224 -7.41 20.43 3.30
N ALA A 225 -8.42 20.14 4.13
CA ALA A 225 -8.56 18.84 4.81
C ALA A 225 -8.68 17.71 3.79
N LEU A 226 -9.52 17.90 2.78
CA LEU A 226 -9.69 16.94 1.69
C LEU A 226 -8.38 16.69 0.91
N LEU A 227 -7.57 17.72 0.70
CA LEU A 227 -6.25 17.58 0.07
C LEU A 227 -5.24 16.87 0.98
N LEU A 228 -5.26 17.13 2.28
CA LEU A 228 -4.38 16.49 3.26
C LEU A 228 -4.65 14.98 3.42
N VAL A 229 -5.88 14.51 3.16
CA VAL A 229 -6.21 13.07 3.14
C VAL A 229 -5.26 12.28 2.22
N GLY A 230 -4.79 12.84 1.10
CA GLY A 230 -3.90 12.12 0.19
C GLY A 230 -2.54 11.81 0.80
N VAL A 231 -2.02 12.76 1.57
CA VAL A 231 -0.78 12.58 2.35
C VAL A 231 -0.99 11.53 3.42
N LEU A 232 -2.11 11.62 4.17
CA LEU A 232 -2.43 10.65 5.21
C LEU A 232 -2.62 9.23 4.68
N ILE A 233 -3.17 9.05 3.48
CA ILE A 233 -3.28 7.73 2.86
C ILE A 233 -1.89 7.14 2.58
N ILE A 234 -0.96 7.93 2.06
CA ILE A 234 0.42 7.45 1.85
C ILE A 234 1.03 7.04 3.18
N VAL A 235 0.94 7.90 4.20
CA VAL A 235 1.45 7.60 5.55
C VAL A 235 0.79 6.34 6.14
N ALA A 236 -0.51 6.16 5.96
CA ALA A 236 -1.24 4.98 6.40
C ALA A 236 -0.72 3.72 5.72
N CYS A 237 -0.44 3.76 4.41
CA CYS A 237 0.19 2.65 3.69
C CYS A 237 1.57 2.33 4.28
N VAL A 238 2.41 3.33 4.56
CA VAL A 238 3.75 3.10 5.15
C VAL A 238 3.64 2.41 6.50
N ILE A 239 2.82 2.95 7.40
CA ILE A 239 2.62 2.40 8.73
C ILE A 239 2.07 0.98 8.61
N TYR A 240 1.11 0.75 7.71
CA TYR A 240 0.56 -0.57 7.45
C TYR A 240 1.65 -1.59 7.09
N TYR A 241 2.52 -1.29 6.14
CA TYR A 241 3.59 -2.22 5.73
C TYR A 241 4.66 -2.38 6.81
N ALA A 242 4.97 -1.33 7.57
CA ALA A 242 5.90 -1.43 8.70
C ALA A 242 5.35 -2.33 9.81
N VAL A 243 4.05 -2.24 10.08
CA VAL A 243 3.38 -2.97 11.17
C VAL A 243 2.98 -4.39 10.75
N SER A 244 2.67 -4.62 9.46
CA SER A 244 2.23 -5.94 8.98
C SER A 244 3.26 -7.02 9.30
N ASP A 245 4.54 -6.72 9.15
CA ASP A 245 5.62 -7.68 9.40
C ASP A 245 5.69 -8.11 10.89
N TYR A 246 5.20 -7.30 11.83
CA TYR A 246 5.11 -7.68 13.25
C TYR A 246 3.89 -8.52 13.60
N PHE A 247 2.82 -8.46 12.80
CA PHE A 247 1.62 -9.27 13.03
C PHE A 247 1.69 -10.66 12.41
N LEU A 248 2.81 -11.02 11.79
CA LEU A 248 3.03 -12.36 11.25
C LEU A 248 2.94 -13.39 12.39
N PRO A 249 2.01 -14.36 12.33
CA PRO A 249 1.88 -15.35 13.39
C PRO A 249 3.10 -16.28 13.42
N GLU A 250 3.57 -16.60 14.64
CA GLU A 250 4.73 -17.45 14.88
C GLU A 250 4.59 -18.80 14.14
N GLY A 251 5.63 -19.18 13.40
CA GLY A 251 5.63 -20.39 12.55
C GLY A 251 5.40 -20.15 11.05
N ILE A 252 5.10 -18.91 10.64
CA ILE A 252 5.18 -18.47 9.23
C ILE A 252 6.41 -17.58 9.09
N ILE A 253 7.60 -18.17 9.24
CA ILE A 253 8.83 -17.39 9.15
C ILE A 253 9.24 -17.27 7.68
N SER A 254 9.55 -16.02 7.36
CA SER A 254 10.14 -15.46 6.16
C SER A 254 11.17 -16.37 5.50
N GLU A 255 11.27 -16.24 4.17
CA GLU A 255 12.52 -16.54 3.45
C GLU A 255 13.68 -16.03 4.33
N PRO A 256 14.66 -16.89 4.69
CA PRO A 256 15.68 -16.49 5.64
C PRO A 256 16.33 -15.22 5.10
N GLU A 257 16.36 -14.17 5.93
CA GLU A 257 17.28 -13.06 5.72
C GLU A 257 18.64 -13.70 5.38
N PRO A 258 19.35 -13.29 4.31
CA PRO A 258 20.58 -13.96 3.93
C PRO A 258 21.48 -13.97 5.16
N GLU A 259 21.62 -15.14 5.78
CA GLU A 259 22.46 -15.31 6.95
C GLU A 259 23.83 -14.79 6.54
N VAL A 260 24.37 -13.85 7.32
CA VAL A 260 25.76 -13.41 7.17
C VAL A 260 26.58 -14.69 7.07
N PRO A 261 27.36 -14.90 5.99
CA PRO A 261 28.04 -16.17 5.79
C PRO A 261 28.84 -16.48 7.05
N ILE A 262 28.40 -17.50 7.78
CA ILE A 262 29.25 -18.11 8.79
C ILE A 262 30.45 -18.61 7.98
N GLU A 263 31.65 -18.14 8.29
CA GLU A 263 32.88 -18.66 7.68
C GLU A 263 32.97 -20.16 8.05
N LEU A 264 32.34 -21.00 7.23
CA LEU A 264 32.44 -22.44 7.34
C LEU A 264 33.91 -22.83 7.08
N PRO A 265 34.50 -23.69 7.91
CA PRO A 265 35.87 -24.16 7.67
C PRO A 265 35.96 -24.80 6.28
N VAL A 266 36.93 -24.33 5.48
CA VAL A 266 37.20 -24.85 4.14
C VAL A 266 37.98 -26.16 4.29
N TYR A 267 37.33 -27.29 4.03
CA TYR A 267 37.98 -28.59 3.92
C TYR A 267 38.36 -28.84 2.45
N GLU A 268 39.58 -29.32 2.18
CA GLU A 268 40.06 -29.59 0.80
C GLU A 268 39.47 -30.88 0.22
N SER A 269 38.92 -31.78 1.05
CA SER A 269 38.26 -33.01 0.62
C SER A 269 37.27 -33.56 1.66
N GLU A 270 36.26 -34.30 1.22
CA GLU A 270 35.24 -34.96 2.05
C GLU A 270 35.87 -35.96 3.03
N ASN A 271 36.92 -36.67 2.60
CA ASN A 271 37.66 -37.63 3.42
C ASN A 271 38.35 -36.95 4.61
N GLN A 272 38.90 -35.75 4.41
CA GLN A 272 39.55 -34.98 5.47
C GLN A 272 38.56 -34.65 6.60
N TYR A 273 37.36 -34.17 6.24
CA TYR A 273 36.30 -33.89 7.20
C TYR A 273 35.87 -35.15 7.96
N LEU A 274 35.62 -36.25 7.24
CA LEU A 274 35.12 -37.48 7.84
C LEU A 274 36.15 -38.09 8.80
N VAL A 275 37.43 -38.12 8.44
CA VAL A 275 38.49 -38.65 9.31
C VAL A 275 38.69 -37.79 10.56
N GLU A 276 38.63 -36.45 10.43
CA GLU A 276 38.76 -35.54 11.57
C GLU A 276 37.60 -35.69 12.57
N LYS A 277 36.38 -35.92 12.07
CA LYS A 277 35.20 -36.21 12.90
C LYS A 277 35.14 -37.67 13.38
N GLY A 278 36.18 -38.48 13.14
CA GLY A 278 36.32 -39.84 13.66
C GLY A 278 35.58 -40.92 12.86
N CYS A 279 35.23 -40.66 11.60
CA CYS A 279 34.61 -41.64 10.71
C CYS A 279 35.63 -42.67 10.23
N THR A 280 35.31 -43.96 10.35
CA THR A 280 36.16 -45.06 9.86
C THR A 280 35.93 -45.32 8.38
N VAL A 281 37.00 -45.72 7.66
CA VAL A 281 37.00 -45.95 6.19
C VAL A 281 35.89 -46.87 5.71
N ASP A 282 35.49 -47.86 6.51
CA ASP A 282 34.42 -48.82 6.18
C ASP A 282 33.02 -48.21 6.04
N ILE A 283 32.82 -47.00 6.59
CA ILE A 283 31.53 -46.32 6.61
C ILE A 283 31.28 -45.61 5.29
N TYR A 284 32.29 -44.95 4.73
CA TYR A 284 32.21 -44.27 3.44
C TYR A 284 32.66 -45.14 2.26
N THR A 285 33.00 -46.42 2.47
CA THR A 285 33.38 -47.35 1.39
C THR A 285 32.22 -48.28 1.00
N ILE A 286 31.92 -48.35 -0.29
CA ILE A 286 30.97 -49.32 -0.85
C ILE A 286 31.74 -50.53 -1.36
N TYR A 287 31.25 -51.72 -1.01
CA TYR A 287 31.82 -53.01 -1.41
C TYR A 287 30.92 -53.64 -2.47
N GLU A 288 31.36 -53.62 -3.73
CA GLU A 288 30.75 -54.38 -4.82
C GLU A 288 31.48 -55.73 -5.01
N PRO A 289 30.85 -56.76 -5.62
CA PRO A 289 31.40 -58.12 -5.68
C PRO A 289 32.80 -58.28 -6.28
N ARG A 290 33.36 -57.24 -6.92
CA ARG A 290 34.72 -57.25 -7.49
C ARG A 290 35.60 -56.04 -7.17
N ASN A 291 35.07 -54.94 -6.61
CA ASN A 291 35.82 -53.73 -6.31
C ASN A 291 35.28 -53.03 -5.05
N ALA A 292 36.17 -52.41 -4.27
CA ALA A 292 35.81 -51.49 -3.19
C ALA A 292 36.22 -50.07 -3.59
N TYR A 293 35.31 -49.11 -3.47
CA TYR A 293 35.59 -47.70 -3.76
C TYR A 293 34.89 -46.79 -2.73
N PRO A 294 35.49 -45.62 -2.43
CA PRO A 294 34.87 -44.66 -1.53
C PRO A 294 33.69 -43.95 -2.20
N GLU A 295 32.57 -43.86 -1.49
CA GLU A 295 31.36 -43.11 -1.86
C GLU A 295 31.04 -42.13 -0.72
N TYR A 296 31.32 -40.86 -0.98
CA TYR A 296 31.19 -39.74 -0.04
C TYR A 296 29.82 -39.06 -0.10
N ASN A 297 28.96 -39.44 -1.08
CA ASN A 297 27.61 -38.94 -1.17
C ASN A 297 26.68 -39.71 -0.22
N PRO A 298 26.08 -39.06 0.81
CA PRO A 298 25.17 -39.72 1.75
C PRO A 298 23.91 -40.29 1.06
N SER A 299 23.53 -39.75 -0.10
CA SER A 299 22.39 -40.24 -0.87
C SER A 299 22.66 -41.62 -1.50
N ASN A 300 23.92 -41.88 -1.86
CA ASN A 300 24.36 -43.12 -2.48
C ASN A 300 24.89 -44.14 -1.46
N ASN A 301 25.30 -43.68 -0.27
CA ASN A 301 25.85 -44.51 0.79
C ASN A 301 25.02 -44.41 2.08
N TYR A 302 24.14 -45.39 2.29
CA TYR A 302 23.28 -45.45 3.46
C TYR A 302 24.04 -45.57 4.79
N LYS A 303 25.24 -46.17 4.79
CA LYS A 303 26.06 -46.32 6.01
C LYS A 303 26.60 -44.96 6.44
N LEU A 304 27.10 -44.18 5.48
CA LEU A 304 27.57 -42.81 5.69
C LEU A 304 26.43 -41.90 6.16
N SER A 305 25.28 -41.95 5.48
CA SER A 305 24.09 -41.16 5.86
C SER A 305 23.65 -41.45 7.29
N ARG A 306 23.56 -42.72 7.67
CA ARG A 306 23.17 -43.12 9.03
C ARG A 306 24.19 -42.66 10.08
N TRP A 307 25.48 -42.82 9.81
CA TRP A 307 26.51 -42.36 10.72
C TRP A 307 26.51 -40.85 10.90
N LEU A 308 26.30 -40.07 9.83
CA LEU A 308 26.19 -38.61 9.90
C LEU A 308 24.97 -38.17 10.73
N LEU A 309 23.83 -38.85 10.58
CA LEU A 309 22.61 -38.58 11.36
C LEU A 309 22.79 -38.94 12.84
N ASP A 310 23.38 -40.11 13.13
CA ASP A 310 23.61 -40.58 14.50
C ASP A 310 24.57 -39.66 15.28
N ASN A 311 25.46 -38.94 14.58
CA ASN A 311 26.39 -37.97 15.17
C ASN A 311 25.93 -36.50 15.06
N GLY A 312 24.76 -36.23 14.47
CA GLY A 312 24.24 -34.86 14.29
C GLY A 312 25.05 -33.99 13.32
N LEU A 313 25.86 -34.60 12.45
CA LEU A 313 26.77 -33.92 11.52
C LEU A 313 26.20 -33.78 10.10
N TYR A 314 24.96 -34.24 9.89
CA TYR A 314 24.36 -34.35 8.56
C TYR A 314 24.14 -32.97 7.91
N ASP A 315 23.58 -32.01 8.65
CA ASP A 315 23.28 -30.68 8.11
C ASP A 315 24.58 -29.88 7.86
N GLU A 316 25.58 -30.00 8.74
CA GLU A 316 26.93 -29.41 8.57
C GLU A 316 27.62 -29.98 7.31
N TYR A 317 27.61 -31.32 7.15
CA TYR A 317 28.27 -31.99 6.03
C TYR A 317 27.64 -31.67 4.67
N THR A 318 26.32 -31.64 4.61
CA THR A 318 25.59 -31.32 3.37
C THR A 318 25.72 -29.86 2.98
N ALA A 319 25.82 -28.95 3.96
CA ALA A 319 26.10 -27.53 3.72
C ALA A 319 27.53 -27.29 3.19
N ILE A 320 28.53 -28.00 3.72
CA ILE A 320 29.94 -27.84 3.30
C ILE A 320 30.18 -28.42 1.90
N PHE A 321 29.67 -29.63 1.62
CA PHE A 321 30.00 -30.36 0.38
C PHE A 321 28.87 -30.37 -0.67
N GLY A 322 27.76 -29.68 -0.40
CA GLY A 322 26.69 -29.45 -1.39
C GLY A 322 25.80 -30.67 -1.71
N TYR A 323 25.72 -31.65 -0.80
CA TYR A 323 24.89 -32.84 -0.97
C TYR A 323 23.45 -32.61 -0.49
N TYR A 324 22.57 -32.08 -1.33
CA TYR A 324 21.15 -31.98 -1.01
C TYR A 324 20.44 -33.32 -1.26
N ASN A 325 19.78 -33.86 -0.25
CA ASN A 325 19.05 -35.11 -0.35
C ASN A 325 17.69 -34.85 -1.01
N GLN A 326 17.42 -35.40 -2.19
CA GLN A 326 16.10 -35.32 -2.85
C GLN A 326 14.98 -36.04 -2.05
N TYR A 327 15.34 -36.76 -0.98
CA TYR A 327 14.42 -37.53 -0.13
C TYR A 327 14.30 -37.01 1.30
N GLN A 328 14.79 -35.82 1.63
CA GLN A 328 14.44 -35.17 2.90
C GLN A 328 13.07 -34.49 2.79
N GLU A 329 12.04 -35.28 2.46
CA GLU A 329 10.69 -34.98 2.94
C GLU A 329 10.73 -35.20 4.45
N ILE A 330 10.98 -34.13 5.22
CA ILE A 330 10.58 -34.13 6.63
C ILE A 330 9.11 -34.57 6.62
N PRO A 331 8.71 -35.61 7.37
CA PRO A 331 7.31 -36.02 7.41
C PRO A 331 6.53 -34.94 8.16
N HIS A 332 6.14 -33.90 7.43
CA HIS A 332 5.25 -32.89 7.93
C HIS A 332 3.91 -33.57 8.16
N THR A 333 3.48 -33.63 9.42
CA THR A 333 2.12 -34.07 9.73
C THR A 333 1.17 -33.16 8.96
N SER A 334 0.35 -33.71 8.06
CA SER A 334 -0.54 -32.94 7.17
C SER A 334 -1.40 -31.89 7.91
N SER A 335 -1.61 -32.03 9.22
CA SER A 335 -2.29 -31.04 10.07
C SER A 335 -1.49 -29.75 10.35
N THR A 336 -0.16 -29.78 10.36
CA THR A 336 0.71 -28.62 10.63
C THR A 336 0.83 -27.73 9.37
N ASP A 337 1.03 -28.33 8.21
CA ASP A 337 1.07 -27.61 6.92
C ASP A 337 -0.28 -27.00 6.54
N ARG A 338 -1.39 -27.70 6.85
CA ARG A 338 -2.74 -27.14 6.75
C ARG A 338 -2.85 -25.86 7.57
N LYS A 339 -2.50 -25.90 8.84
CA LYS A 339 -2.59 -24.72 9.73
C LYS A 339 -1.79 -23.55 9.18
N ALA A 340 -0.58 -23.77 8.67
CA ALA A 340 0.27 -22.71 8.12
C ALA A 340 -0.38 -22.00 6.92
N VAL A 341 -0.91 -22.74 5.95
CA VAL A 341 -1.58 -22.15 4.75
C VAL A 341 -2.84 -21.37 5.14
N PHE A 342 -3.69 -21.94 5.99
CA PHE A 342 -4.91 -21.26 6.46
C PHE A 342 -4.59 -19.98 7.24
N MET A 343 -3.60 -20.06 8.13
CA MET A 343 -3.16 -18.95 8.96
C MET A 343 -2.54 -17.84 8.11
N TYR A 344 -1.75 -18.18 7.08
CA TYR A 344 -1.22 -17.22 6.12
C TYR A 344 -2.33 -16.49 5.36
N LEU A 345 -3.27 -17.22 4.76
CA LEU A 345 -4.37 -16.63 3.99
C LEU A 345 -5.29 -15.77 4.86
N GLY A 346 -5.59 -16.23 6.08
CA GLY A 346 -6.37 -15.48 7.05
C GLY A 346 -5.68 -14.20 7.49
N TRP A 347 -4.40 -14.29 7.85
CA TRP A 347 -3.57 -13.14 8.22
C TRP A 347 -3.51 -12.11 7.08
N ARG A 348 -3.25 -12.55 5.85
CA ARG A 348 -3.23 -11.71 4.64
C ARG A 348 -4.50 -10.90 4.45
N VAL A 349 -5.65 -11.56 4.49
CA VAL A 349 -6.94 -10.90 4.31
C VAL A 349 -7.21 -9.94 5.47
N PHE A 350 -6.86 -10.35 6.70
CA PHE A 350 -7.00 -9.51 7.89
C PHE A 350 -6.16 -8.22 7.81
N THR A 351 -4.88 -8.30 7.43
CA THR A 351 -4.04 -7.11 7.28
C THR A 351 -4.59 -6.21 6.17
N MET A 352 -5.06 -6.76 5.06
CA MET A 352 -5.72 -5.97 4.01
C MET A 352 -6.96 -5.20 4.51
N PHE A 353 -7.75 -5.78 5.42
CA PHE A 353 -8.85 -5.06 6.08
C PHE A 353 -8.36 -3.92 6.98
N ILE A 354 -7.24 -4.10 7.69
CA ILE A 354 -6.61 -3.02 8.47
C ILE A 354 -6.23 -1.86 7.55
N LEU A 355 -5.67 -2.14 6.37
CA LEU A 355 -5.34 -1.09 5.41
C LEU A 355 -6.60 -0.32 4.96
N VAL A 356 -7.71 -1.00 4.69
CA VAL A 356 -8.99 -0.33 4.37
C VAL A 356 -9.44 0.58 5.51
N ALA A 357 -9.42 0.08 6.74
CA ALA A 357 -9.87 0.82 7.92
C ALA A 357 -9.01 2.07 8.18
N THR A 358 -7.69 1.94 8.05
CA THR A 358 -6.75 3.07 8.22
C THR A 358 -6.93 4.13 7.13
N ILE A 359 -7.14 3.72 5.87
CA ILE A 359 -7.46 4.64 4.77
C ILE A 359 -8.78 5.38 5.03
N GLN A 360 -9.81 4.70 5.53
CA GLN A 360 -11.07 5.35 5.89
C GLN A 360 -10.92 6.31 7.09
N SER A 361 -10.10 5.93 8.07
CA SER A 361 -9.79 6.79 9.22
C SER A 361 -9.08 8.09 8.82
N ALA A 362 -8.24 8.06 7.78
CA ALA A 362 -7.58 9.25 7.25
C ALA A 362 -8.55 10.38 6.86
N GLU A 363 -9.77 10.06 6.40
CA GLU A 363 -10.79 11.08 6.11
C GLU A 363 -11.32 11.76 7.38
N ASN A 364 -11.41 11.04 8.50
CA ASN A 364 -11.90 11.60 9.77
C ASN A 364 -10.81 12.42 10.45
N ILE A 365 -9.58 11.89 10.46
CA ILE A 365 -8.40 12.58 11.03
C ILE A 365 -8.19 13.94 10.35
N SER A 366 -8.25 14.00 9.02
CA SER A 366 -8.04 15.27 8.31
C SER A 366 -9.10 16.32 8.63
N LYS A 367 -10.36 15.91 8.86
CA LYS A 367 -11.44 16.81 9.27
C LYS A 367 -11.20 17.34 10.68
N GLU A 368 -10.82 16.47 11.61
CA GLU A 368 -10.53 16.85 12.99
C GLU A 368 -9.37 17.85 13.07
N MET A 369 -8.28 17.60 12.35
CA MET A 369 -7.08 18.45 12.31
C MET A 369 -7.35 19.90 11.89
N ILE A 370 -8.38 20.14 11.07
CA ILE A 370 -8.67 21.47 10.53
C ILE A 370 -9.93 22.11 11.19
N SER A 371 -10.75 21.28 11.83
CA SER A 371 -11.92 21.72 12.60
C SER A 371 -11.57 22.30 13.98
N GLY A 372 -10.42 21.90 14.55
CA GLY A 372 -9.76 22.62 15.64
C GLY A 372 -9.20 23.96 15.17
#